data_AF-A0AAV7JT32-F1
#
_entry.id   AF-A0AAV7JT32-F1
#
_cell.length_a   1.000
_cell.length_b   1.000
_cell.length_c   1.000
_cell.angle_alpha   90.00
_cell.angle_beta   90.00
_cell.angle_gamma   90.00
#
_symmetry.space_group_name_H-M   'P 1'
#
loop_
_entity.id
_entity.type
_entity.pdbx_description
1 polymer ?
#
loop_
_entity_poly.entity_id
_entity_poly.type
_entity_poly.pdbx_seq_one_letter_code
_entity_poly.pdbx_strand_id
1 'polypeptide(L)'
;MFLQDKQSSLLHLFENSEWLSQLAYLSDIFSRLKELNLGLQGLSITVFDVNDKINAMVKKLQLFEMKIKAGDVSAFPTLESFISENKLDP
;
A
#
# COMPACT_ATOMS: atom_id res chain seq x y z
N MET A 1 -26.19 1.18 -2.18
CA MET A 1 -24.70 1.17 -2.26
C MET A 1 -24.33 0.12 -3.30
N PHE A 2 -23.43 0.39 -4.25
CA PHE A 2 -23.20 -0.41 -5.48
C PHE A 2 -23.16 -1.95 -5.29
N LEU A 3 -22.55 -2.45 -4.20
CA LEU A 3 -22.46 -3.89 -3.93
C LEU A 3 -23.71 -4.49 -3.26
N GLN A 4 -24.44 -3.71 -2.46
CA GLN A 4 -25.72 -4.13 -1.87
C GLN A 4 -26.77 -4.35 -2.97
N ASP A 5 -26.76 -3.48 -3.98
CA ASP A 5 -27.68 -3.56 -5.12
C ASP A 5 -27.37 -4.75 -6.05
N LYS A 6 -26.21 -5.40 -5.86
CA LYS A 6 -25.75 -6.54 -6.66
C LYS A 6 -25.77 -7.88 -5.92
N GLN A 7 -26.21 -7.93 -4.66
CA GLN A 7 -26.17 -9.13 -3.79
C GLN A 7 -24.83 -9.88 -3.92
N SER A 8 -23.73 -9.12 -3.98
CA SER A 8 -22.43 -9.71 -4.20
C SER A 8 -21.98 -10.44 -2.95
N SER A 9 -21.43 -11.64 -3.11
CA SER A 9 -20.77 -12.35 -2.01
C SER A 9 -19.62 -11.53 -1.42
N LEU A 10 -19.10 -10.49 -2.10
CA LEU A 10 -18.05 -9.61 -1.58
C LEU A 10 -18.51 -8.70 -0.43
N LEU A 11 -19.82 -8.54 -0.18
CA LEU A 11 -20.34 -7.66 0.86
C LEU A 11 -19.74 -7.93 2.24
N HIS A 12 -19.60 -9.20 2.62
CA HIS A 12 -19.03 -9.58 3.92
C HIS A 12 -17.57 -9.14 4.10
N LEU A 13 -16.81 -8.98 3.00
CA LEU A 13 -15.43 -8.51 3.06
C LEU A 13 -15.35 -7.01 3.35
N PHE A 14 -16.32 -6.23 2.84
CA PHE A 14 -16.43 -4.80 3.13
C PHE A 14 -16.99 -4.48 4.53
N GLU A 15 -17.49 -5.49 5.23
CA GLU A 15 -17.87 -5.39 6.65
C GLU A 15 -16.74 -5.91 7.57
N ASN A 16 -15.71 -6.54 7.01
CA ASN A 16 -14.57 -7.07 7.75
C ASN A 16 -13.44 -6.02 7.81
N SER A 17 -13.25 -5.42 9.00
CA SER A 17 -12.24 -4.40 9.24
C SER A 17 -10.80 -4.91 9.08
N GLU A 18 -10.52 -6.17 9.42
CA GLU A 18 -9.21 -6.79 9.22
C GLU A 18 -8.91 -6.98 7.72
N TRP A 19 -9.90 -7.41 6.95
CA TRP A 19 -9.73 -7.52 5.51
C TRP A 19 -9.52 -6.15 4.85
N LEU A 20 -10.28 -5.15 5.29
CA LEU A 20 -10.15 -3.78 4.79
C LEU A 20 -8.81 -3.13 5.18
N SER A 21 -8.27 -3.41 6.37
CA SER A 21 -6.94 -2.91 6.75
C SER A 21 -5.85 -3.55 5.87
N GLN A 22 -5.94 -4.85 5.59
CA GLN A 22 -5.03 -5.51 4.63
C GLN A 22 -5.17 -4.92 3.22
N LEU A 23 -6.38 -4.59 2.78
CA LEU A 23 -6.60 -3.93 1.49
C LEU A 23 -6.00 -2.51 1.46
N ALA A 24 -6.14 -1.74 2.54
CA ALA A 24 -5.55 -0.41 2.68
C ALA A 24 -4.02 -0.48 2.60
N TYR A 25 -3.41 -1.43 3.30
CA TYR A 25 -1.97 -1.73 3.21
C TYR A 25 -1.55 -2.04 1.77
N LEU A 26 -2.26 -2.93 1.08
CA LEU A 26 -1.96 -3.29 -0.31
C LEU A 26 -2.09 -2.09 -1.25
N SER A 27 -3.09 -1.23 -1.05
CA SER A 27 -3.28 0.00 -1.83
C SER A 27 -2.05 0.92 -1.74
N ASP A 28 -1.49 1.10 -0.55
CA ASP A 28 -0.27 1.88 -0.35
C ASP A 28 0.94 1.23 -1.04
N ILE A 29 1.10 -0.09 -0.96
CA ILE A 29 2.16 -0.82 -1.67
C ILE A 29 2.04 -0.66 -3.19
N PHE A 30 0.84 -0.85 -3.75
CA PHE A 30 0.60 -0.72 -5.18
C PHE A 30 0.84 0.70 -5.67
N SER A 31 0.49 1.71 -4.87
CA SER A 31 0.77 3.11 -5.20
C SER A 31 2.27 3.36 -5.35
N ARG A 32 3.09 2.81 -4.46
CA ARG A 32 4.55 2.90 -4.53
C ARG A 32 5.15 2.12 -5.70
N LEU A 33 4.59 0.95 -6.02
CA LEU A 33 5.00 0.19 -7.21
C LEU A 33 4.64 0.93 -8.50
N LYS A 34 3.49 1.61 -8.53
CA LYS A 34 3.10 2.48 -9.64
C LYS A 34 4.07 3.65 -9.79
N GLU A 35 4.46 4.31 -8.70
CA GLU A 35 5.48 5.37 -8.73
C GLU A 35 6.82 4.86 -9.28
N LEU A 36 7.28 3.70 -8.82
CA LEU A 36 8.48 3.07 -9.36
C LEU A 36 8.33 2.80 -10.85
N ASN A 37 7.23 2.15 -11.27
CA ASN A 37 6.97 1.82 -12.67
C ASN A 37 6.98 3.07 -13.56
N LEU A 38 6.33 4.16 -13.14
CA LEU A 38 6.38 5.45 -13.85
C LEU A 38 7.80 6.01 -13.89
N GLY A 39 8.55 5.89 -12.79
CA GLY A 39 9.93 6.33 -12.72
C GLY A 39 10.91 5.50 -13.57
N LEU A 40 10.54 4.28 -13.93
CA LEU A 40 11.31 3.41 -14.83
C LEU A 40 10.92 3.57 -16.31
N GLN A 41 9.81 4.24 -16.59
CA GLN A 41 9.38 4.54 -17.95
C GLN A 41 9.97 5.87 -18.44
N GLY A 42 10.29 5.94 -19.73
CA GLY A 42 10.79 7.14 -20.39
C GLY A 42 11.92 6.86 -21.36
N LEU A 43 12.19 7.79 -22.27
CA LEU A 43 13.28 7.67 -23.26
C LEU A 43 14.62 8.18 -22.72
N SER A 44 14.62 8.86 -21.57
CA SER A 44 15.79 9.54 -20.99
C SER A 44 16.34 8.88 -19.72
N ILE A 45 16.05 7.59 -19.51
CA ILE A 45 16.50 6.81 -18.36
C ILE A 45 17.66 5.91 -18.75
N THR A 46 18.76 5.98 -18.01
CA THR A 46 19.92 5.11 -18.18
C THR A 46 19.80 3.85 -17.33
N VAL A 47 20.62 2.85 -17.63
CA VAL A 47 20.72 1.62 -16.79
C VAL A 47 21.13 1.95 -15.36
N PHE A 48 21.97 2.98 -15.15
CA PHE A 48 22.34 3.44 -13.81
C PHE A 48 21.14 4.01 -13.06
N ASP A 49 20.30 4.82 -13.72
CA ASP A 49 19.07 5.35 -13.11
C ASP A 49 18.08 4.24 -12.75
N VAL A 50 17.91 3.24 -13.62
CA VAL A 50 17.08 2.05 -13.34
C VAL A 50 17.59 1.35 -12.07
N ASN A 51 18.89 1.06 -12.04
CA ASN A 51 19.52 0.36 -10.93
C ASN A 51 19.34 1.13 -9.61
N ASP A 52 19.57 2.43 -9.62
CA ASP A 52 19.45 3.28 -8.43
C ASP A 52 18.00 3.34 -7.93
N LYS A 53 17.02 3.46 -8.83
CA LYS A 53 15.59 3.47 -8.47
C LYS A 53 15.13 2.14 -7.89
N ILE A 54 15.54 1.02 -8.47
CA ILE A 54 15.22 -0.32 -7.95
C ILE A 54 15.86 -0.52 -6.57
N ASN A 55 17.15 -0.22 -6.42
CA ASN A 55 17.85 -0.34 -5.14
C ASN A 55 17.25 0.57 -4.06
N ALA A 56 16.83 1.79 -4.42
CA ALA A 56 16.12 2.67 -3.52
C ALA A 56 14.77 2.08 -3.08
N MET A 57 14.01 1.46 -4.00
CA MET A 57 12.75 0.81 -3.63
C MET A 57 12.97 -0.38 -2.69
N VAL A 58 13.97 -1.22 -2.95
CA VAL A 58 14.32 -2.35 -2.05
C VAL A 58 14.64 -1.85 -0.65
N LYS A 59 15.46 -0.79 -0.51
CA LYS A 59 15.77 -0.18 0.79
C LYS A 59 14.53 0.39 1.48
N LYS A 60 13.62 1.01 0.73
CA LYS A 60 12.34 1.50 1.28
C LYS A 60 11.48 0.36 1.81
N LEU A 61 11.38 -0.76 1.08
CA LEU A 61 10.61 -1.93 1.54
C LEU A 61 11.19 -2.51 2.83
N GLN A 62 12.52 -2.61 2.94
CA GLN A 62 13.19 -3.04 4.18
C GLN A 62 12.88 -2.09 5.34
N LEU A 63 12.93 -0.77 5.12
CA LEU A 63 12.56 0.21 6.14
C LEU A 63 11.09 0.05 6.56
N PHE A 64 10.17 -0.13 5.62
CA PHE A 64 8.75 -0.28 5.94
C PHE A 64 8.46 -1.55 6.73
N GLU A 65 9.13 -2.65 6.41
CA GLU A 65 9.07 -3.88 7.20
C GLU A 65 9.51 -3.63 8.65
N MET A 66 10.60 -2.90 8.86
CA MET A 66 11.07 -2.53 10.20
C MET A 66 10.05 -1.68 10.95
N LYS A 67 9.44 -0.69 10.28
CA LYS A 67 8.42 0.18 10.88
C LYS A 67 7.17 -0.59 11.30
N ILE A 68 6.66 -1.48 10.45
CA ILE A 68 5.51 -2.34 10.80
C ILE A 68 5.82 -3.23 12.01
N LYS A 69 7.01 -3.85 12.04
CA LYS A 69 7.41 -4.67 13.20
C LYS A 69 7.51 -3.86 14.50
N ALA A 70 7.70 -2.55 14.41
CA ALA A 70 7.69 -1.63 15.55
C ALA A 70 6.29 -1.07 15.87
N GLY A 71 5.24 -1.48 15.15
CA GLY A 71 3.88 -0.96 15.28
C GLY A 71 3.67 0.42 14.64
N ASP A 72 4.63 0.90 13.84
CA ASP A 72 4.56 2.20 13.18
C ASP A 72 4.05 2.05 11.74
N VAL A 73 2.78 2.42 11.54
CA VAL A 73 2.10 2.41 10.24
C VAL A 73 2.15 3.75 9.50
N SER A 74 2.88 4.77 10.00
CA SER A 74 2.95 6.11 9.37
C SER A 74 3.59 6.13 7.97
N ALA A 75 4.20 5.01 7.56
CA ALA A 75 4.64 4.83 6.18
C ALA A 75 3.51 4.41 5.22
N PHE A 76 2.29 4.20 5.70
CA PHE A 76 1.16 3.66 4.96
C PHE A 76 -0.05 4.59 5.18
N PRO A 77 -0.15 5.71 4.45
CA PRO A 77 -1.13 6.74 4.74
C PRO A 77 -2.58 6.25 4.59
N THR A 78 -2.86 5.33 3.66
CA THR A 78 -4.20 4.75 3.50
C THR A 78 -4.52 3.85 4.70
N LEU A 79 -3.56 3.01 5.11
CA LEU A 79 -3.70 2.16 6.29
C LEU A 79 -3.83 2.96 7.59
N GLU A 80 -2.99 3.98 7.79
CA GLU A 80 -2.97 4.84 8.97
C GLU A 80 -4.29 5.59 9.12
N SER A 81 -4.80 6.18 8.03
CA SER A 81 -6.12 6.82 8.02
C SER A 81 -7.21 5.81 8.39
N PHE A 82 -7.17 4.61 7.78
CA PHE A 82 -8.16 3.56 8.04
C PHE A 82 -8.17 3.09 9.50
N ILE A 83 -7.00 2.80 10.07
CA ILE A 83 -6.84 2.38 11.47
C ILE A 83 -7.34 3.49 12.41
N SER A 84 -6.98 4.74 12.14
CA SER A 84 -7.37 5.89 12.96
C SER A 84 -8.88 6.14 12.95
N GLU A 85 -9.49 6.09 11.77
CA GLU A 85 -10.95 6.28 11.60
C GLU A 85 -11.76 5.16 12.24
N ASN A 86 -11.26 3.93 12.17
CA ASN A 86 -11.94 2.74 12.69
C ASN A 86 -11.52 2.38 14.13
N LYS A 87 -10.64 3.17 14.76
CA LYS A 87 -10.13 2.96 16.13
C LYS A 87 -9.59 1.55 16.36
N LEU A 88 -8.83 1.06 15.38
CA LEU A 88 -8.20 -0.26 15.44
C LEU A 88 -6.81 -0.14 16.08
N ASP A 89 -6.32 -1.22 16.67
CA ASP A 89 -4.92 -1.31 17.07
C ASP A 89 -4.04 -1.55 15.83
N PRO A 90 -2.86 -0.91 15.71
CA PRO A 90 -1.95 -1.08 14.58
C PRO A 90 -1.34 -2.48 14.44
#